data_AF-A0A484ZA09-F1
#
_entry.id   AF-A0A484ZA09-F1
#
_cell.length_a   1.000
_cell.length_b   1.000
_cell.length_c   1.000
_cell.angle_alpha   90.00
_cell.angle_beta   90.00
_cell.angle_gamma   90.00
#
_symmetry.space_group_name_H-M   'P 1'
#
loop_
_entity.id
_entity.type
_entity.pdbx_description
1 polymer ?
#
loop_
_entity_poly.entity_id
_entity_poly.type
_entity_poly.pdbx_seq_one_letter_code
_entity_poly.pdbx_strand_id
1 'polypeptide(L)'
;MRLSDFKSNEYANLVGGERYEPEEENPMLGFRGAGRYVSESFRDCFALECDAVKRVRNDMGLTNVEIMVPFVRTVDQAKAVVDELARQGLKRGENGLKIIMMCEIPSNALLAEQFLEHFDGFSIGSNDMTQLALGLDRDSGVVSELFDERNEAVKALLSMSIRAAKKQGKYVGICGQGPSDHEDLPPG
;
A
#
# COMPACT_ATOMS: atom_id res chain seq x y z
N MET A 1 -4.87 3.17 -9.23
CA MET A 1 -3.46 3.64 -9.32
C MET A 1 -2.85 3.55 -7.94
N ARG A 2 -1.66 2.96 -7.80
CA ARG A 2 -0.89 2.99 -6.55
C ARG A 2 -0.11 4.29 -6.46
N LEU A 3 -0.13 4.94 -5.29
CA LEU A 3 0.74 6.09 -5.00
C LEU A 3 2.20 5.64 -4.87
N SER A 4 3.12 6.60 -4.87
CA SER A 4 4.57 6.36 -4.87
C SER A 4 5.04 5.49 -3.69
N ASP A 5 5.50 4.29 -3.99
CA ASP A 5 5.88 3.28 -2.98
C ASP A 5 7.40 3.09 -2.88
N PHE A 6 8.17 4.06 -3.38
CA PHE A 6 9.63 4.00 -3.38
C PHE A 6 10.19 4.02 -1.95
N LYS A 7 11.18 3.16 -1.74
CA LYS A 7 12.08 3.15 -0.59
C LYS A 7 13.04 4.34 -0.68
N SER A 8 13.63 4.72 0.45
CA SER A 8 14.62 5.80 0.55
C SER A 8 15.80 5.59 -0.42
N ASN A 9 16.34 4.37 -0.49
CA ASN A 9 17.42 4.02 -1.42
C ASN A 9 17.03 4.15 -2.90
N GLU A 10 15.77 3.89 -3.26
CA GLU A 10 15.28 4.07 -4.64
C GLU A 10 15.15 5.56 -4.98
N TYR A 11 14.67 6.38 -4.04
CA TYR A 11 14.68 7.84 -4.19
C TYR A 11 16.10 8.41 -4.26
N ALA A 12 17.05 7.86 -3.49
CA ALA A 12 18.44 8.30 -3.47
C ALA A 12 19.11 8.15 -4.84
N ASN A 13 18.71 7.12 -5.60
CA ASN A 13 19.19 6.85 -6.95
C ASN A 13 18.65 7.82 -8.03
N LEU A 14 17.68 8.68 -7.69
CA LEU A 14 17.23 9.75 -8.59
C LEU A 14 18.26 10.88 -8.61
N VAL A 15 18.27 11.66 -9.70
CA VAL A 15 19.19 12.80 -9.83
C VAL A 15 18.99 13.79 -8.68
N GLY A 16 19.99 13.88 -7.80
CA GLY A 16 19.97 14.75 -6.60
C GLY A 16 19.33 14.12 -5.35
N GLY A 17 18.87 12.87 -5.41
CA GLY A 17 18.17 12.17 -4.32
C GLY A 17 19.00 11.97 -3.07
N GLU A 18 20.30 11.66 -3.20
CA GLU A 18 21.24 11.45 -2.08
C GLU A 18 21.28 12.62 -1.07
N ARG A 19 20.88 13.83 -1.46
CA ARG A 19 20.86 15.01 -0.56
C ARG A 19 19.65 15.03 0.37
N TYR A 20 18.61 14.29 0.04
CA TYR A 20 17.31 14.34 0.73
C TYR A 20 16.94 13.02 1.39
N GLU A 21 17.58 11.92 0.98
CA GLU A 21 17.27 10.58 1.46
C GLU A 21 18.29 10.11 2.51
N PRO A 22 17.85 9.80 3.74
CA PRO A 22 18.73 9.23 4.75
C PRO A 22 19.15 7.81 4.33
N GLU A 23 20.36 7.42 4.73
CA GLU A 23 20.79 6.03 4.64
C GLU A 23 20.06 5.20 5.71
N GLU A 24 19.39 4.13 5.28
CA GLU A 24 18.66 3.22 6.16
C GLU A 24 19.25 1.82 6.04
N GLU A 25 19.56 1.20 7.19
CA GLU A 25 20.06 -0.18 7.26
C GLU A 25 19.08 -1.19 6.64
N ASN A 26 17.77 -0.92 6.74
CA ASN A 26 16.70 -1.79 6.23
C ASN A 26 15.67 -0.96 5.44
N PRO A 27 15.95 -0.58 4.18
CA PRO A 27 15.06 0.28 3.39
C PRO A 27 13.66 -0.31 3.19
N MET A 28 13.53 -1.65 3.20
CA MET A 28 12.22 -2.33 3.13
C MET A 28 11.29 -1.94 4.29
N LEU A 29 11.85 -1.73 5.48
CA LEU A 29 11.14 -1.36 6.71
C LEU A 29 11.20 0.14 7.02
N GLY A 30 11.73 0.95 6.11
CA GLY A 30 12.12 2.34 6.32
C GLY A 30 11.09 3.39 5.93
N PHE A 31 11.58 4.57 5.57
CA PHE A 31 10.80 5.77 5.28
C PHE A 31 10.11 5.73 3.91
N ARG A 32 8.95 5.04 3.84
CA ARG A 32 8.15 4.83 2.62
C ARG A 32 6.64 4.80 2.87
N GLY A 33 5.87 4.80 1.78
CA GLY A 33 4.40 4.70 1.75
C GLY A 33 3.69 5.74 2.63
N ALA A 34 2.60 5.34 3.30
CA ALA A 34 1.77 6.26 4.08
C ALA A 34 2.53 7.10 5.11
N GLY A 35 3.53 6.51 5.78
CA GLY A 35 4.37 7.23 6.76
C GLY A 35 5.17 8.37 6.12
N ARG A 36 5.62 8.20 4.87
CA ARG A 36 6.30 9.25 4.10
C ARG A 36 5.33 10.35 3.70
N TYR A 37 4.13 10.02 3.22
CA TYR A 37 3.16 11.02 2.71
C TYR A 37 2.71 12.03 3.78
N VAL A 38 2.60 11.59 5.03
CA VAL A 38 2.16 12.44 6.15
C VAL A 38 3.31 13.11 6.89
N SER A 39 4.56 12.85 6.50
CA SER A 39 5.74 13.50 7.08
C SER A 39 5.81 14.97 6.66
N GLU A 40 6.12 15.86 7.60
CA GLU A 40 6.33 17.29 7.31
C GLU A 40 7.41 17.51 6.24
N SER A 41 8.47 16.70 6.25
CA SER A 41 9.59 16.82 5.30
C SER A 41 9.24 16.45 3.85
N PHE A 42 8.13 15.74 3.62
CA PHE A 42 7.77 15.20 2.31
C PHE A 42 6.37 15.63 1.84
N ARG A 43 5.61 16.32 2.69
CA ARG A 43 4.21 16.70 2.42
C ARG A 43 4.04 17.50 1.13
N ASP A 44 4.98 18.38 0.81
CA ASP A 44 4.95 19.17 -0.44
C ASP A 44 5.18 18.29 -1.68
N CYS A 45 6.05 17.29 -1.60
CA CYS A 45 6.22 16.29 -2.66
C CYS A 45 4.95 15.47 -2.86
N PHE A 46 4.29 15.07 -1.77
CA PHE A 46 3.02 14.36 -1.84
C PHE A 46 1.89 15.21 -2.45
N ALA A 47 1.89 16.52 -2.21
CA ALA A 47 0.94 17.45 -2.82
C ALA A 47 1.06 17.46 -4.36
N LEU A 48 2.28 17.38 -4.90
CA LEU A 48 2.51 17.28 -6.35
C LEU A 48 1.90 16.00 -6.94
N GLU A 49 2.02 14.87 -6.25
CA GLU A 49 1.39 13.61 -6.66
C GLU A 49 -0.15 13.73 -6.62
N CYS A 50 -0.70 14.39 -5.59
CA CYS A 50 -2.13 14.66 -5.49
C CYS A 50 -2.64 15.57 -6.63
N ASP A 51 -1.87 16.60 -7.01
CA ASP A 51 -2.20 17.49 -8.13
C ASP A 51 -2.25 16.73 -9.46
N ALA A 52 -1.33 15.79 -9.67
CA ALA A 52 -1.36 14.93 -10.84
C ALA A 52 -2.64 14.06 -10.88
N VAL A 53 -3.03 13.46 -9.76
CA VAL A 53 -4.26 12.65 -9.67
C VAL A 53 -5.52 13.51 -9.90
N LYS A 54 -5.57 14.71 -9.32
CA LYS A 54 -6.68 15.65 -9.54
C LYS A 54 -6.81 16.02 -11.01
N ARG A 55 -5.70 16.34 -11.67
CA ARG A 55 -5.69 16.66 -13.11
C ARG A 55 -6.25 15.50 -13.95
N VAL A 56 -5.83 14.27 -13.66
CA VAL A 56 -6.31 13.07 -14.36
C VAL A 56 -7.81 12.87 -14.17
N ARG A 57 -8.31 12.99 -12.94
CA ARG A 57 -9.74 12.76 -12.66
C ARG A 57 -10.64 13.91 -13.11
N ASN A 58 -10.25 15.15 -12.82
CA ASN A 58 -11.12 16.31 -12.94
C ASN A 58 -10.98 17.02 -14.29
N ASP A 59 -9.76 17.14 -14.82
CA ASP A 59 -9.53 17.87 -16.08
C ASP A 59 -9.61 16.93 -17.29
N MET A 60 -9.09 15.71 -17.16
CA MET A 60 -9.16 14.70 -18.23
C MET A 60 -10.44 13.84 -18.17
N GLY A 61 -11.23 13.95 -17.10
CA GLY A 61 -12.50 13.23 -16.95
C GLY A 61 -12.37 11.73 -16.66
N LEU A 62 -11.19 11.23 -16.27
CA LEU A 62 -10.93 9.81 -16.02
C LEU A 62 -11.35 9.41 -14.60
N THR A 63 -12.65 9.40 -14.33
CA THR A 63 -13.24 9.12 -13.00
C THR A 63 -13.13 7.66 -12.57
N ASN A 64 -12.69 6.75 -13.45
CA ASN A 64 -12.37 5.36 -13.14
C ASN A 64 -11.04 5.18 -12.38
N VAL A 65 -10.24 6.22 -12.22
CA VAL A 65 -8.93 6.15 -11.54
C VAL A 65 -9.08 6.17 -10.02
N GLU A 66 -9.10 5.00 -9.39
CA GLU A 66 -9.08 4.89 -7.92
C GLU A 66 -7.67 5.12 -7.35
N ILE A 67 -7.58 5.61 -6.12
CA ILE A 67 -6.30 5.78 -5.40
C ILE A 67 -6.04 4.56 -4.54
N MET A 68 -4.81 4.05 -4.55
CA MET A 68 -4.36 2.98 -3.66
C MET A 68 -3.18 3.46 -2.82
N VAL A 69 -3.33 3.39 -1.50
CA VAL A 69 -2.32 3.82 -0.52
C VAL A 69 -1.49 2.62 -0.07
N PRO A 70 -0.17 2.59 -0.34
CA PRO A 70 0.73 1.54 0.11
C PRO A 70 1.30 1.80 1.51
N PHE A 71 1.82 0.73 2.10
CA PHE A 71 2.63 0.68 3.32
C PHE A 71 2.02 1.41 4.53
N VAL A 72 0.71 1.21 4.74
CA VAL A 72 -0.02 1.75 5.89
C VAL A 72 0.25 0.85 7.10
N ARG A 73 0.97 1.33 8.12
CA ARG A 73 1.41 0.47 9.25
C ARG A 73 0.40 0.39 10.38
N THR A 74 -0.26 1.51 10.68
CA THR A 74 -1.18 1.66 11.82
C THR A 74 -2.49 2.31 11.39
N VAL A 75 -3.56 2.08 12.17
CA VAL A 75 -4.86 2.71 11.93
C VAL A 75 -4.76 4.24 12.04
N ASP A 76 -3.91 4.77 12.92
CA ASP A 76 -3.66 6.21 13.00
C ASP A 76 -3.03 6.75 11.71
N GLN A 77 -2.10 6.01 11.09
CA GLN A 77 -1.56 6.37 9.78
C GLN A 77 -2.63 6.29 8.69
N ALA A 78 -3.53 5.29 8.73
CA ALA A 78 -4.66 5.19 7.81
C ALA A 78 -5.56 6.43 7.87
N LYS A 79 -5.87 6.88 9.08
CA LYS A 79 -6.63 8.11 9.29
C LYS A 79 -5.86 9.33 8.76
N ALA A 80 -4.58 9.47 9.13
CA ALA A 80 -3.76 10.62 8.77
C ALA A 80 -3.61 10.79 7.26
N VAL A 81 -3.38 9.70 6.51
CA VAL A 81 -3.21 9.76 5.06
C VAL A 81 -4.54 10.06 4.34
N VAL A 82 -5.66 9.54 4.82
CA VAL A 82 -6.99 9.86 4.26
C VAL A 82 -7.35 11.32 4.53
N ASP A 83 -7.05 11.83 5.72
CA ASP A 83 -7.24 13.24 6.05
C ASP A 83 -6.34 14.15 5.19
N GLU A 84 -5.09 13.74 4.94
CA GLU A 84 -4.18 14.49 4.07
C GLU A 84 -4.66 14.51 2.62
N LEU A 85 -5.10 13.37 2.08
CA LEU A 85 -5.71 13.30 0.75
C LEU A 85 -6.93 14.23 0.66
N ALA A 86 -7.80 14.24 1.68
CA ALA A 86 -8.94 15.14 1.73
C ALA A 86 -8.51 16.62 1.77
N ARG A 87 -7.47 16.97 2.54
CA ARG A 87 -6.90 18.32 2.57
C ARG A 87 -6.38 18.77 1.21
N GLN A 88 -5.84 17.84 0.43
CA GLN A 88 -5.36 18.09 -0.93
C GLN A 88 -6.50 18.12 -1.98
N GLY A 89 -7.75 17.91 -1.57
CA GLY A 89 -8.93 17.91 -2.45
C GLY A 89 -9.27 16.56 -3.07
N LEU A 90 -8.73 15.46 -2.54
CA LEU A 90 -8.99 14.08 -2.96
C LEU A 90 -9.76 13.33 -1.87
N LYS A 91 -11.01 13.72 -1.64
CA LYS A 91 -11.84 13.14 -0.57
C LYS A 91 -12.62 11.92 -1.06
N ARG A 92 -12.63 10.87 -0.24
CA ARG A 92 -13.43 9.65 -0.47
C ARG A 92 -14.91 9.98 -0.71
N GLY A 93 -15.48 9.42 -1.77
CA GLY A 93 -16.87 9.60 -2.19
C GLY A 93 -17.13 10.86 -3.03
N GLU A 94 -16.27 11.88 -2.98
CA GLU A 94 -16.42 13.06 -3.83
C GLU A 94 -15.98 12.75 -5.27
N ASN A 95 -16.79 13.16 -6.24
CA ASN A 95 -16.63 12.80 -7.66
C ASN A 95 -16.43 11.29 -7.87
N GLY A 96 -17.08 10.45 -7.05
CA GLY A 96 -16.96 8.99 -7.10
C GLY A 96 -15.56 8.45 -6.79
N LEU A 97 -14.68 9.23 -6.16
CA LEU A 97 -13.34 8.79 -5.79
C LEU A 97 -13.41 7.69 -4.74
N LYS A 98 -12.80 6.54 -5.04
CA LYS A 98 -12.52 5.49 -4.06
C LYS A 98 -11.06 5.52 -3.64
N ILE A 99 -10.84 5.22 -2.36
CA ILE A 99 -9.52 5.09 -1.75
C ILE A 99 -9.38 3.66 -1.25
N ILE A 100 -8.49 2.90 -1.88
CA ILE A 100 -8.15 1.52 -1.58
C ILE A 100 -6.86 1.51 -0.75
N MET A 101 -6.72 0.56 0.15
CA MET A 101 -5.46 0.33 0.88
C MET A 101 -4.75 -0.91 0.34
N MET A 102 -3.44 -0.82 0.18
CA MET A 102 -2.64 -2.02 -0.07
C MET A 102 -2.50 -2.80 1.25
N CYS A 103 -3.04 -4.01 1.30
CA CYS A 103 -3.01 -4.87 2.47
C CYS A 103 -1.79 -5.79 2.40
N GLU A 104 -0.67 -5.32 2.93
CA GLU A 104 0.65 -5.92 2.68
C GLU A 104 1.51 -6.07 3.94
N ILE A 105 1.03 -5.58 5.10
CA ILE A 105 1.71 -5.69 6.39
C ILE A 105 0.88 -6.60 7.29
N PRO A 106 1.46 -7.48 8.12
CA PRO A 106 0.69 -8.35 9.01
C PRO A 106 -0.30 -7.60 9.93
N SER A 107 0.04 -6.39 10.39
CA SER A 107 -0.89 -5.53 11.14
C SER A 107 -2.18 -5.23 10.38
N ASN A 108 -2.12 -5.12 9.04
CA ASN A 108 -3.26 -4.85 8.18
C ASN A 108 -4.25 -6.02 8.21
N ALA A 109 -3.76 -7.26 8.19
CA ALA A 109 -4.61 -8.44 8.30
C ALA A 109 -5.17 -8.61 9.71
N LEU A 110 -4.35 -8.37 10.74
CA LEU A 110 -4.73 -8.50 12.16
C LEU A 110 -5.82 -7.48 12.56
N LEU A 111 -5.74 -6.26 12.05
CA LEU A 111 -6.67 -5.16 12.35
C LEU A 111 -7.52 -4.77 11.12
N ALA A 112 -7.75 -5.73 10.22
CA ALA A 112 -8.39 -5.50 8.92
C ALA A 112 -9.71 -4.73 9.01
N GLU A 113 -10.57 -5.08 9.98
CA GLU A 113 -11.86 -4.40 10.15
C GLU A 113 -11.71 -2.91 10.49
N GLN A 114 -10.70 -2.55 11.31
CA GLN A 114 -10.43 -1.16 11.74
C GLN A 114 -9.83 -0.35 10.60
N PHE A 115 -8.87 -0.93 9.86
CA PHE A 115 -8.34 -0.28 8.66
C PHE A 115 -9.42 -0.01 7.63
N LEU A 116 -10.33 -0.98 7.41
CA LEU A 116 -11.40 -0.83 6.44
C LEU A 116 -12.29 0.37 6.77
N GLU A 117 -12.45 0.83 8.00
CA GLU A 117 -13.24 2.05 8.31
C GLU A 117 -12.79 3.27 7.48
N HIS A 118 -11.48 3.34 7.19
CA HIS A 118 -10.84 4.44 6.45
C HIS A 118 -10.78 4.24 4.93
N PHE A 119 -11.00 3.02 4.42
CA PHE A 119 -10.85 2.68 3.00
C PHE A 119 -12.10 2.03 2.38
N ASP A 120 -12.21 2.07 1.06
CA ASP A 120 -13.31 1.44 0.29
C ASP A 120 -13.04 -0.05 -0.01
N GLY A 121 -11.84 -0.53 0.32
CA GLY A 121 -11.45 -1.91 0.15
C GLY A 121 -9.95 -2.12 0.23
N PHE A 122 -9.53 -3.34 -0.08
CA PHE A 122 -8.14 -3.76 -0.08
C PHE A 122 -7.65 -4.23 -1.44
N SER A 123 -6.36 -4.01 -1.70
CA SER A 123 -5.59 -4.79 -2.66
C SER A 123 -4.46 -5.46 -1.90
N ILE A 124 -4.46 -6.79 -1.83
CA ILE A 124 -3.47 -7.53 -1.07
C ILE A 124 -2.16 -7.53 -1.84
N GLY A 125 -1.12 -6.91 -1.27
CA GLY A 125 0.25 -7.01 -1.76
C GLY A 125 0.90 -8.27 -1.19
N SER A 126 0.78 -9.39 -1.90
CA SER A 126 1.20 -10.70 -1.38
C SER A 126 2.73 -10.83 -1.21
N ASN A 127 3.51 -10.09 -2.01
CA ASN A 127 4.96 -10.03 -1.90
C ASN A 127 5.42 -9.50 -0.53
N ASP A 128 5.11 -8.24 -0.21
CA ASP A 128 5.50 -7.63 1.06
C ASP A 128 4.83 -8.36 2.25
N MET A 129 3.60 -8.85 2.09
CA MET A 129 2.93 -9.66 3.11
C MET A 129 3.74 -10.93 3.43
N THR A 130 4.24 -11.63 2.41
CA THR A 130 5.07 -12.82 2.57
C THR A 130 6.42 -12.49 3.21
N GLN A 131 7.09 -11.43 2.74
CA GLN A 131 8.35 -10.97 3.31
C GLN A 131 8.22 -10.66 4.81
N LEU A 132 7.18 -9.92 5.19
CA LEU A 132 6.98 -9.49 6.57
C LEU A 132 6.42 -10.60 7.47
N ALA A 133 5.56 -11.47 6.95
CA ALA A 133 5.02 -12.61 7.71
C ALA A 133 6.10 -13.66 8.00
N LEU A 134 7.04 -13.87 7.07
CA LEU A 134 8.09 -14.87 7.19
C LEU A 134 9.43 -14.30 7.67
N GLY A 135 9.57 -12.98 7.76
CA GLY A 135 10.81 -12.31 8.18
C GLY A 135 11.94 -12.46 7.16
N LEU A 136 11.61 -12.31 5.87
CA LEU A 136 12.52 -12.55 4.76
C LEU A 136 12.73 -11.30 3.92
N ASP A 137 13.96 -11.11 3.46
CA ASP A 137 14.26 -10.24 2.33
C ASP A 137 14.39 -11.09 1.06
N ARG A 138 13.51 -10.87 0.08
CA ARG A 138 13.54 -11.62 -1.18
C ARG A 138 14.76 -11.27 -2.04
N ASP A 139 15.33 -10.09 -1.83
CA ASP A 139 16.54 -9.65 -2.55
C ASP A 139 17.80 -10.29 -1.93
N SER A 140 17.67 -10.93 -0.76
CA SER A 140 18.73 -11.71 -0.13
C SER A 140 18.79 -13.12 -0.70
N GLY A 141 19.78 -13.37 -1.57
CA GLY A 141 20.04 -14.70 -2.16
C GLY A 141 20.35 -15.82 -1.16
N VAL A 142 20.45 -15.53 0.13
CA VAL A 142 20.69 -16.53 1.20
C VAL A 142 19.38 -17.13 1.73
N VAL A 143 18.29 -16.34 1.72
CA VAL A 143 17.01 -16.74 2.35
C VAL A 143 15.81 -16.65 1.40
N SER A 144 16.02 -16.17 0.17
CA SER A 144 14.97 -16.04 -0.85
C SER A 144 14.30 -17.37 -1.20
N GLU A 145 14.99 -18.51 -1.03
CA GLU A 145 14.42 -19.85 -1.24
C GLU A 145 13.28 -20.19 -0.26
N LEU A 146 13.21 -19.51 0.89
CA LEU A 146 12.14 -19.68 1.88
C LEU A 146 10.89 -18.86 1.55
N PHE A 147 10.93 -18.02 0.51
CA PHE A 147 9.80 -17.22 0.08
C PHE A 147 8.74 -18.11 -0.59
N ASP A 148 7.60 -18.27 0.06
CA ASP A 148 6.43 -18.95 -0.50
C ASP A 148 5.15 -18.24 -0.06
N GLU A 149 4.45 -17.63 -1.02
CA GLU A 149 3.17 -16.94 -0.80
C GLU A 149 2.05 -17.90 -0.38
N ARG A 150 2.26 -19.22 -0.53
CA ARG A 150 1.34 -20.29 -0.12
C ARG A 150 1.66 -20.82 1.28
N ASN A 151 2.64 -20.25 1.98
CA ASN A 151 2.91 -20.60 3.37
C ASN A 151 1.64 -20.40 4.23
N GLU A 152 1.41 -21.30 5.17
CA GLU A 152 0.19 -21.29 6.00
C GLU A 152 0.04 -20.00 6.83
N ALA A 153 1.15 -19.38 7.26
CA ALA A 153 1.11 -18.09 7.93
C ALA A 153 0.61 -16.99 6.98
N VAL A 154 1.07 -16.99 5.72
CA VAL A 154 0.62 -16.03 4.70
C VAL A 154 -0.85 -16.25 4.38
N LYS A 155 -1.25 -17.49 4.07
CA LYS A 155 -2.66 -17.84 3.81
C LYS A 155 -3.59 -17.43 4.95
N ALA A 156 -3.16 -17.59 6.20
CA ALA A 156 -3.94 -17.14 7.36
C ALA A 156 -4.18 -15.62 7.32
N LEU A 157 -3.14 -14.82 7.04
CA LEU A 157 -3.25 -13.35 6.92
C LEU A 157 -4.12 -12.94 5.71
N LEU A 158 -3.98 -13.61 4.57
CA LEU A 158 -4.84 -13.40 3.39
C LEU A 158 -6.31 -13.68 3.72
N SER A 159 -6.57 -14.82 4.36
CA SER A 159 -7.92 -15.24 4.77
C SER A 159 -8.55 -14.27 5.76
N MET A 160 -7.78 -13.74 6.72
CA MET A 160 -8.26 -12.70 7.64
C MET A 160 -8.68 -11.43 6.89
N SER A 161 -7.83 -10.95 5.98
CA SER A 161 -8.07 -9.74 5.20
C SER A 161 -9.29 -9.87 4.29
N ILE A 162 -9.41 -10.98 3.56
CA ILE A 162 -10.54 -11.27 2.67
C ILE A 162 -11.84 -11.37 3.45
N ARG A 163 -11.84 -12.08 4.59
CA ARG A 163 -13.05 -12.21 5.43
C ARG A 163 -13.52 -10.88 5.97
N ALA A 164 -12.61 -10.03 6.44
CA ALA A 164 -12.96 -8.69 6.94
C ALA A 164 -13.58 -7.82 5.83
N ALA A 165 -12.98 -7.81 4.63
CA ALA A 165 -13.51 -7.04 3.50
C ALA A 165 -14.89 -7.54 3.06
N LYS A 166 -15.06 -8.87 2.91
CA LYS A 166 -16.36 -9.48 2.55
C LYS A 166 -17.43 -9.23 3.61
N LYS A 167 -17.09 -9.32 4.90
CA LYS A 167 -18.01 -9.02 6.01
C LYS A 167 -18.54 -7.59 5.96
N GLN A 168 -17.73 -6.64 5.51
CA GLN A 168 -18.13 -5.23 5.35
C GLN A 168 -18.68 -4.90 3.95
N GLY A 169 -18.80 -5.88 3.04
CA GLY A 169 -19.23 -5.65 1.67
C GLY A 169 -18.28 -4.75 0.85
N LYS A 170 -16.99 -4.73 1.22
CA LYS A 170 -15.97 -3.89 0.60
C LYS A 170 -15.15 -4.65 -0.43
N TYR A 171 -14.53 -3.89 -1.34
CA TYR A 171 -13.66 -4.47 -2.36
C TYR A 171 -12.49 -5.21 -1.71
N VAL A 172 -12.11 -6.35 -2.28
CA VAL A 172 -10.85 -7.02 -2.01
C VAL A 172 -10.34 -7.59 -3.32
N GLY A 173 -9.10 -7.27 -3.65
CA GLY A 173 -8.36 -7.90 -4.75
C GLY A 173 -7.00 -8.36 -4.25
N ILE A 174 -6.29 -9.13 -5.07
CA ILE A 174 -4.91 -9.55 -4.82
C ILE A 174 -4.02 -9.04 -5.96
N CYS A 175 -2.86 -8.48 -5.61
CA CYS A 175 -1.83 -8.06 -6.56
C CYS A 175 -0.48 -8.69 -6.18
N GLY A 176 0.27 -9.13 -7.19
CA GLY A 176 1.46 -9.93 -7.01
C GLY A 176 1.61 -10.93 -8.14
N GLN A 177 2.74 -11.63 -8.19
CA GLN A 177 2.92 -12.67 -9.20
C GLN A 177 2.25 -13.98 -8.81
N GLY A 178 2.01 -14.24 -7.51
CA GLY A 178 1.33 -15.43 -7.02
C GLY A 178 0.09 -15.86 -7.81
N PRO A 179 -0.93 -15.00 -8.02
CA PRO A 179 -2.12 -15.39 -8.79
C PRO A 179 -1.85 -15.75 -10.26
N SER A 180 -0.74 -15.27 -10.84
CA SER A 180 -0.31 -15.60 -12.20
C SER A 180 0.57 -16.85 -12.23
N ASP A 181 1.34 -17.10 -11.18
CA ASP A 181 2.29 -18.21 -11.09
C ASP A 181 1.66 -19.47 -10.49
N HIS A 182 0.54 -19.33 -9.77
CA HIS A 182 -0.14 -20.39 -9.03
C HIS A 182 -1.66 -20.25 -9.11
N GLU A 183 -2.32 -21.17 -9.85
CA GLU A 183 -3.78 -21.22 -10.03
C GLU A 183 -4.57 -21.43 -8.72
N ASP A 184 -3.91 -21.90 -7.65
CA ASP A 184 -4.52 -22.23 -6.36
C ASP A 184 -4.77 -21.01 -5.45
N LEU A 185 -4.28 -19.83 -5.83
CA LEU A 185 -4.54 -18.58 -5.11
C LEU A 185 -5.92 -18.02 -5.51
N PRO A 186 -6.76 -17.60 -4.54
CA PRO A 186 -8.11 -17.16 -4.85
C PRO A 186 -8.08 -15.97 -5.82
N PRO A 187 -8.76 -16.03 -6.97
CA PRO A 187 -8.95 -14.85 -7.79
C PRO A 187 -9.79 -13.83 -6.98
N GLY A 188 -9.40 -12.56 -7.06
CA GLY A 188 -10.02 -11.44 -6.33
C GLY A 188 -11.54 -11.41 -6.44
#